data_AF-A0A2W6VB98-F1
#
_entry.id   AF-A0A2W6VB98-F1
#
_cell.length_a   1.000
_cell.length_b   1.000
_cell.length_c   1.000
_cell.angle_alpha   90.00
_cell.angle_beta   90.00
_cell.angle_gamma   90.00
#
_symmetry.space_group_name_H-M   'P 1'
#
loop_
_entity.id
_entity.type
_entity.pdbx_description
1 polymer ?
#
loop_
_entity_poly.entity_id
_entity_poly.type
_entity_poly.pdbx_seq_one_letter_code
_entity_poly.pdbx_strand_id
1 'polypeptide(L)' 'MRTTVDLPPAAHARVRELAVSRGQSLSRVVADLTLQGLSQLDIEIEYSADARTGFPVISVGHRVTDEDVASALDDDE' A
#
# COMPACT_ATOMS: atom_id res chain seq x y z
N MET A 1 -6.74 -18.15 7.52
CA MET A 1 -7.01 -19.20 6.51
C MET A 1 -5.69 -19.66 5.90
N ARG A 2 -5.55 -20.93 5.48
CA ARG A 2 -4.37 -21.39 4.71
C ARG A 2 -4.73 -21.39 3.23
N THR A 3 -3.97 -20.65 2.44
CA THR A 3 -4.17 -20.52 0.99
C THR A 3 -2.87 -20.88 0.30
N THR A 4 -2.95 -21.67 -0.77
CA THR A 4 -1.82 -21.94 -1.65
C THR A 4 -1.92 -21.00 -2.84
N VAL A 5 -0.84 -20.29 -3.14
CA VAL A 5 -0.74 -19.35 -4.26
C VAL A 5 0.52 -19.63 -5.05
N ASP A 6 0.45 -19.49 -6.36
CA ASP A 6 1.62 -19.60 -7.22
C ASP A 6 2.37 -18.27 -7.25
N LEU A 7 3.64 -18.30 -6.85
CA LEU A 7 4.53 -17.15 -6.89
C LEU A 7 5.53 -17.33 -8.04
N PRO A 8 5.64 -16.37 -8.98
CA PRO A 8 6.72 -16.39 -9.96
C PRO A 8 8.08 -16.53 -9.29
N PRO A 9 9.06 -17.25 -9.87
CA PRO A 9 10.35 -17.51 -9.23
C PRO A 9 11.07 -16.25 -8.74
N ALA A 10 11.00 -15.17 -9.52
CA ALA A 10 11.56 -13.87 -9.16
C ALA A 10 10.88 -13.26 -7.92
N ALA A 11 9.54 -13.33 -7.83
CA ALA A 11 8.80 -12.84 -6.68
C ALA A 11 9.13 -13.65 -5.42
N HIS A 12 9.14 -14.98 -5.52
CA HIS A 12 9.52 -15.86 -4.41
C HIS A 12 10.93 -15.55 -3.89
N ALA A 13 11.91 -15.34 -4.77
CA ALA A 13 13.28 -14.98 -4.38
C ALA A 13 13.31 -13.65 -3.61
N ARG A 14 12.63 -12.62 -4.09
CA ARG A 14 12.57 -11.30 -3.43
C ARG A 14 11.90 -11.36 -2.06
N VAL A 15 10.78 -12.06 -1.94
CA VAL A 15 10.08 -12.23 -0.67
C VAL A 15 10.97 -12.99 0.33
N ARG A 16 11.71 -14.01 -0.14
CA ARG A 16 12.63 -14.76 0.72
C ARG A 16 13.78 -13.89 1.23
N GLU A 17 14.40 -13.09 0.37
CA GLU A 17 15.45 -12.14 0.77
C GLU A 17 14.93 -11.15 1.82
N LEU A 18 13.73 -10.61 1.61
CA LEU A 18 13.09 -9.68 2.52
C LEU A 18 12.72 -10.30 3.87
N ALA A 19 12.26 -11.55 3.86
CA ALA A 19 11.96 -12.29 5.08
C ALA A 19 13.21 -12.52 5.94
N VAL A 20 14.33 -12.88 5.30
CA VAL A 20 15.62 -13.03 5.98
C VAL A 20 16.09 -11.70 6.56
N SER A 21 16.04 -10.61 5.79
CA SER A 21 16.51 -9.30 6.26
C SER A 21 15.68 -8.75 7.41
N ARG A 22 14.37 -9.06 7.47
CA ARG A 22 13.46 -8.65 8.54
C ARG A 22 13.40 -9.62 9.71
N GLY A 23 14.01 -10.80 9.62
CA GLY A 23 13.89 -11.85 10.64
C GLY A 23 12.45 -12.37 10.80
N GLN A 24 11.66 -12.36 9.72
CA GLN A 24 10.25 -12.75 9.72
C GLN A 24 10.03 -14.02 8.89
N SER A 25 8.90 -14.70 9.10
CA SER A 25 8.53 -15.84 8.26
C SER A 25 8.11 -15.39 6.86
N LEU A 26 8.34 -16.25 5.85
CA LEU A 26 7.93 -15.98 4.46
C LEU A 26 6.42 -15.69 4.36
N SER A 27 5.59 -16.47 5.07
CA SER A 27 4.14 -16.30 5.09
C SER A 27 3.70 -14.96 5.66
N ARG A 28 4.38 -14.45 6.70
CA ARG A 28 4.09 -13.14 7.27
C ARG A 28 4.42 -12.02 6.28
N VAL A 29 5.60 -12.08 5.66
CA VAL A 29 5.99 -11.08 4.66
C VAL A 29 5.06 -11.07 3.45
N VAL A 30 4.64 -12.25 2.95
CA VAL A 30 3.64 -12.32 1.87
C VAL A 30 2.32 -11.68 2.30
N ALA A 31 1.84 -11.96 3.51
CA ALA A 31 0.60 -11.40 4.01
C ALA A 31 0.67 -9.87 4.12
N ASP A 32 1.74 -9.33 4.72
CA ASP A 32 1.94 -7.88 4.88
C ASP A 32 2.02 -7.18 3.52
N LEU A 33 2.78 -7.74 2.57
CA LEU A 33 2.90 -7.18 1.21
C LEU A 33 1.58 -7.26 0.43
N THR A 34 0.80 -8.32 0.64
CA THR A 34 -0.52 -8.46 -0.01
C THR A 34 -1.48 -7.40 0.51
N LEU A 35 -1.56 -7.21 1.83
CA LEU A 35 -2.38 -6.16 2.43
C LEU A 35 -1.94 -4.77 1.94
N GLN A 36 -0.63 -4.49 1.96
CA GLN A 36 -0.09 -3.22 1.47
C GLN A 36 -0.40 -3.00 -0.02
N GLY A 37 -0.30 -4.06 -0.84
CA GLY A 37 -0.63 -3.99 -2.27
C GLY A 37 -2.11 -3.74 -2.51
N LEU A 38 -2.98 -4.42 -1.77
CA LEU A 38 -4.43 -4.23 -1.85
C LEU A 38 -4.84 -2.82 -1.43
N SER A 39 -4.29 -2.29 -0.32
CA SER A 39 -4.56 -0.91 0.11
C SER A 39 -4.10 0.15 -0.89
N GLN A 40 -3.12 -0.16 -1.75
CA GLN A 40 -2.69 0.74 -2.82
C GLN A 40 -3.58 0.65 -4.07
N LEU A 41 -4.33 -0.44 -4.26
CA LEU A 41 -5.25 -0.55 -5.40
C LEU A 41 -6.49 0.34 -5.22
N ASP A 42 -6.83 0.72 -3.99
CA ASP A 42 -7.83 1.75 -3.68
C ASP A 42 -7.32 3.18 -3.89
N ILE A 43 -6.04 3.35 -4.26
CA ILE A 43 -5.39 4.65 -4.44
C ILE A 43 -5.21 4.89 -5.94
N GLU A 44 -6.12 5.68 -6.52
CA GLU A 44 -5.94 6.20 -7.88
C GLU A 44 -4.84 7.28 -7.86
N ILE A 45 -3.72 7.00 -8.52
CA ILE A 45 -2.63 7.98 -8.65
C ILE A 45 -2.85 8.75 -9.95
N GLU A 46 -3.34 9.98 -9.84
CA GLU A 46 -3.49 10.88 -10.99
C GLU A 46 -2.23 11.73 -11.16
N TYR A 47 -1.66 11.66 -12.36
CA TYR A 47 -0.60 12.56 -12.79
C TYR A 47 -1.19 13.72 -13.57
N SER A 48 -0.95 14.95 -13.14
CA SER A 48 -1.35 16.16 -13.86
C SER A 48 -0.24 17.21 -13.84
N ALA A 49 -0.41 18.28 -14.63
CA ALA A 49 0.45 19.45 -14.55
C ALA A 49 -0.34 20.60 -13.89
N ASP A 50 0.25 21.28 -12.90
CA ASP A 50 -0.40 22.43 -12.27
C ASP A 50 -0.56 23.55 -13.31
N ALA A 51 -1.79 24.01 -13.52
CA ALA A 51 -2.11 24.98 -14.58
C ALA A 51 -1.47 26.36 -14.38
N ARG A 52 -1.01 26.71 -13.17
CA ARG A 52 -0.40 28.01 -12.86
C ARG A 52 1.12 27.97 -13.00
N THR A 53 1.74 26.84 -12.70
CA THR A 53 3.21 26.70 -12.58
C THR A 53 3.80 25.77 -13.62
N GLY A 54 3.01 24.89 -14.23
CA GLY A 54 3.46 23.88 -15.20
C GLY A 54 4.23 22.71 -14.59
N PHE A 55 4.38 22.66 -13.26
CA PHE A 55 5.10 21.58 -12.59
C PHE A 55 4.26 20.29 -12.54
N PRO A 56 4.93 19.12 -12.53
CA PRO A 56 4.27 17.84 -12.27
C PRO A 56 3.58 17.83 -10.91
N VAL A 57 2.33 17.39 -10.88
CA VAL A 57 1.53 17.16 -9.68
C VAL A 57 1.17 15.68 -9.64
N ILE A 58 1.37 15.07 -8.48
CA ILE A 58 0.96 13.70 -8.20
C ILE A 58 -0.14 13.78 -7.13
N SER A 59 -1.36 13.39 -7.50
CA SER A 59 -2.45 13.20 -6.55
C SER A 59 -2.43 11.75 -6.08
N VAL A 60 -2.36 11.51 -4.77
CA VAL A 60 -2.31 10.17 -4.19
C VAL A 60 -3.51 10.00 -3.28
N GLY A 61 -4.39 9.07 -3.63
CA GLY A 61 -5.54 8.69 -2.80
C GLY A 61 -6.70 9.68 -2.95
N HIS A 62 -7.44 9.87 -1.86
CA HIS A 62 -8.58 10.80 -1.83
C HIS A 62 -8.28 12.01 -0.95
N ARG A 63 -9.01 13.11 -1.19
CA ARG A 63 -8.91 14.32 -0.38
C ARG A 63 -9.44 14.03 1.02
N VAL A 64 -8.59 14.23 2.03
CA VAL A 64 -8.99 14.21 3.45
C VAL A 64 -9.56 15.58 3.83
N THR A 65 -10.73 15.58 4.44
CA THR A 65 -11.45 16.76 4.95
C THR A 65 -11.41 16.83 6.47
N ASP A 66 -11.78 17.99 7.03
CA ASP A 66 -11.89 18.15 8.48
C ASP A 66 -12.91 17.18 9.10
N GLU A 67 -13.96 16.80 8.34
CA GLU A 67 -14.97 15.83 8.77
C GLU A 67 -14.41 14.40 8.81
N ASP A 68 -13.59 14.01 7.83
CA ASP A 68 -12.88 12.72 7.84
C ASP A 68 -11.95 12.58 9.06
N VAL A 69 -11.31 13.69 9.47
CA VAL A 69 -10.45 13.74 10.65
C VAL A 69 -11.27 13.62 11.94
N ALA A 70 -12.40 14.32 12.04
CA ALA A 70 -13.27 14.25 13.21
C ALA A 70 -13.83 12.83 13.40
N SER A 71 -14.33 12.20 12.34
CA SER A 71 -14.86 10.84 12.40
C SER A 71 -13.83 9.81 12.83
N ALA A 72 -12.56 9.95 12.41
CA ALA A 72 -11.50 9.02 12.78
C ALA A 72 -11.08 9.14 14.26
N LEU A 73 -11.27 10.30 14.88
CA LEU A 73 -10.94 10.53 16.30
C LEU A 73 -12.04 10.06 17.26
N ASP A 74 -13.29 10.06 16.80
CA ASP A 74 -14.45 9.58 17.58
C ASP A 74 -14.50 8.04 17.68
N ASP A 75 -13.91 7.31 16.73
CA ASP A 75 -13.85 5.83 16.74
C ASP A 75 -12.84 5.26 17.76
N ASP A 76 -12.00 6.10 18.40
CA ASP A 76 -11.02 5.74 19.42
C ASP A 76 -11.54 5.91 20.88
N GLU A 77 -12.85 6.16 21.10
CA GLU A 77 -13.50 6.20 22.43
C GLU A 77 -14.17 4.89 22.89
#